data_AF-A0A967SEQ6-F1
#
_entry.id   AF-A0A967SEQ6-F1
#
_cell.length_a   1.000
_cell.length_b   1.000
_cell.length_c   1.000
_cell.angle_alpha   90.00
_cell.angle_beta   90.00
_cell.angle_gamma   90.00
#
_symmetry.space_group_name_H-M   'P 1'
#
loop_
_entity.id
_entity.type
_entity.pdbx_description
1 polymer ?
#
loop_
_entity_poly.entity_id
_entity_poly.type
_entity_poly.pdbx_seq_one_letter_code
_entity_poly.pdbx_strand_id
1 'polypeptide(L)'
;ATAVNASFAVLGLGTETGGSIQNPSSAQALVGVKPTYGLVPLEGVVPLSGTYVDVVGPLARTVRDAARTLDVLAGPTEEDLAT
;
A
#
# COMPACT_ATOMS: atom_id res chain seq x y z
N ALA A 1 0.97 -1.16 -10.07
CA ALA A 1 1.96 -2.19 -10.44
C ALA A 1 2.62 -1.91 -11.79
N THR A 2 1.87 -1.82 -12.89
CA THR A 2 2.44 -1.71 -14.25
C THR A 2 3.44 -0.57 -14.42
N ALA A 3 3.12 0.63 -13.90
CA ALA A 3 4.02 1.77 -13.95
C ALA A 3 5.38 1.51 -13.26
N VAL A 4 5.40 0.76 -12.16
CA VAL A 4 6.63 0.40 -11.43
C VAL A 4 7.41 -0.67 -12.18
N ASN A 5 6.75 -1.70 -12.69
CA ASN A 5 7.40 -2.75 -13.47
C ASN A 5 8.01 -2.18 -14.77
N ALA A 6 7.24 -1.36 -15.50
CA ALA A 6 7.66 -0.72 -16.75
C ALA A 6 8.65 0.45 -16.56
N SER A 7 9.12 0.70 -15.33
CA SER A 7 10.06 1.78 -15.00
C SER A 7 9.57 3.19 -15.35
N PHE A 8 8.24 3.40 -15.36
CA PHE A 8 7.64 4.74 -15.43
C PHE A 8 7.57 5.42 -14.06
N ALA A 9 7.64 4.65 -12.99
CA ALA A 9 7.74 5.15 -11.61
C ALA A 9 8.73 4.31 -10.80
N VAL A 10 9.40 4.93 -9.83
CA VAL A 10 10.35 4.24 -8.93
C VAL A 10 9.60 3.37 -7.91
N LEU A 11 8.47 3.87 -7.43
CA LEU A 11 7.61 3.27 -6.41
C LEU A 11 6.14 3.47 -6.80
N GLY A 12 5.25 2.66 -6.24
CA GLY A 12 3.80 2.88 -6.35
C GLY A 12 3.13 2.67 -4.99
N LEU A 13 2.00 3.35 -4.80
CA LEU A 13 1.08 3.10 -3.69
C LEU A 13 -0.15 2.38 -4.24
N GLY A 14 -0.63 1.38 -3.50
CA GLY A 14 -1.88 0.71 -3.78
C GLY A 14 -2.75 0.68 -2.54
N THR A 15 -4.06 0.65 -2.74
CA THR A 15 -5.03 0.32 -1.69
C THR A 15 -5.35 -1.18 -1.78
N GLU A 16 -5.61 -1.82 -0.65
CA GLU A 16 -6.06 -3.21 -0.61
C GLU A 16 -7.15 -3.43 0.42
N THR A 17 -8.28 -3.99 -0.05
CA THR A 17 -9.32 -4.57 0.81
C THR A 17 -9.21 -6.10 0.85
N GLY A 18 -8.77 -6.73 -0.26
CA GLY A 18 -8.78 -8.19 -0.40
C GLY A 18 -7.83 -8.78 -1.46
N GLY A 19 -6.80 -8.04 -1.88
CA GLY A 19 -5.75 -8.51 -2.80
C GLY A 19 -5.19 -7.45 -3.76
N SER A 20 -5.69 -6.22 -3.75
CA SER A 20 -5.39 -5.18 -4.75
C SER A 20 -3.95 -4.62 -4.72
N ILE A 21 -3.14 -4.91 -3.71
CA ILE A 21 -1.68 -4.70 -3.67
C ILE A 21 -0.97 -6.00 -4.03
N GLN A 22 -1.34 -7.11 -3.40
CA GLN A 22 -0.61 -8.39 -3.49
C GLN A 22 -0.77 -9.06 -4.87
N ASN A 23 -2.00 -9.15 -5.39
CA ASN A 23 -2.30 -9.81 -6.66
C ASN A 23 -1.59 -9.16 -7.85
N PRO A 24 -1.66 -7.83 -8.07
CA PRO A 24 -0.96 -7.22 -9.20
C PRO A 24 0.57 -7.19 -9.00
N SER A 25 1.06 -7.20 -7.76
CA SER A 25 2.50 -7.32 -7.50
C SER A 25 3.02 -8.71 -7.91
N SER A 26 2.32 -9.77 -7.51
CA SER A 26 2.63 -11.15 -7.89
C SER A 26 2.59 -11.35 -9.41
N ALA A 27 1.55 -10.83 -10.07
CA ALA A 27 1.38 -10.94 -11.52
C ALA A 27 2.46 -10.20 -12.34
N GLN A 28 3.18 -9.25 -11.74
CA GLN A 28 4.15 -8.40 -12.43
C GLN A 28 5.54 -8.43 -11.80
N ALA A 29 5.89 -9.51 -11.08
CA ALA A 29 7.23 -9.69 -10.49
C ALA A 29 7.70 -8.48 -9.65
N LEU A 30 6.78 -7.93 -8.84
CA LEU A 30 7.05 -6.85 -7.90
C LEU A 30 6.88 -7.35 -6.46
N VAL A 31 7.50 -6.62 -5.54
CA VAL A 31 7.21 -6.72 -4.11
C VAL A 31 6.02 -5.82 -3.82
N GLY A 32 4.95 -6.39 -3.27
CA GLY A 32 3.80 -5.66 -2.74
C GLY A 32 3.63 -5.97 -1.27
N VAL A 33 3.51 -4.93 -0.43
CA VAL A 33 3.33 -5.11 1.02
C VAL A 33 1.94 -4.63 1.40
N LYS A 34 1.07 -5.57 1.79
CA LYS A 34 -0.18 -5.26 2.48
C LYS A 34 0.12 -5.08 3.97
N PRO A 35 0.08 -3.88 4.54
CA PRO A 35 0.41 -3.70 5.94
C PRO A 35 -0.65 -4.29 6.88
N THR A 36 -0.33 -4.25 8.17
CA THR A 36 -1.31 -4.43 9.25
C THR A 36 -2.35 -3.31 9.15
N TYR A 37 -3.62 -3.65 9.33
CA TYR A 37 -4.69 -2.64 9.39
C TYR A 37 -4.41 -1.66 10.54
N GLY A 38 -4.58 -0.37 10.29
CA GLY A 38 -4.25 0.68 11.25
C GLY A 38 -2.75 1.04 11.33
N LEU A 39 -1.89 0.49 10.48
CA LEU A 39 -0.48 0.89 10.45
C LEU A 39 -0.24 2.17 9.64
N VAL A 40 -0.98 2.33 8.54
CA VAL A 40 -0.91 3.47 7.62
C VAL A 40 -2.26 4.17 7.64
N PRO A 41 -2.32 5.49 7.90
CA PRO A 41 -3.55 6.26 7.89
C PRO A 41 -4.23 6.27 6.52
N LEU A 42 -5.55 6.36 6.53
CA LEU A 42 -6.40 6.40 5.35
C LEU A 42 -7.01 7.78 5.08
N GLU A 43 -6.59 8.82 5.81
CA GLU A 43 -6.99 10.20 5.54
C GLU A 43 -6.78 10.54 4.06
N GLY A 44 -7.85 11.01 3.39
CA GLY A 44 -7.82 11.32 1.95
C GLY A 44 -7.92 10.11 1.00
N VAL A 45 -8.01 8.88 1.51
CA VAL A 45 -8.28 7.67 0.71
C VAL A 45 -9.78 7.46 0.60
N VAL A 46 -10.29 7.33 -0.63
CA VAL A 46 -11.71 7.03 -0.85
C VAL A 46 -12.00 5.61 -0.37
N PRO A 47 -12.94 5.41 0.58
CA PRO A 47 -13.21 4.10 1.14
C PRO A 47 -13.93 3.21 0.11
N LEU A 48 -13.52 1.95 0.01
CA LEU A 48 -14.25 0.97 -0.79
C LEU A 48 -15.42 0.38 0.01
N SER A 49 -15.25 0.19 1.32
CA SER A 49 -16.34 -0.22 2.21
C SER A 49 -16.09 0.23 3.65
N GLY A 50 -17.11 0.85 4.25
CA GLY A 50 -17.06 1.35 5.63
C GLY A 50 -16.99 0.27 6.72
N THR A 51 -17.11 -1.01 6.36
CA THR A 51 -17.01 -2.14 7.31
C THR A 51 -15.73 -2.96 7.12
N TYR A 52 -14.98 -2.76 6.02
CA TYR A 52 -13.80 -3.55 5.70
C TYR A 52 -12.50 -2.79 5.96
N VAL A 53 -11.46 -3.58 6.22
CA VAL A 53 -10.09 -3.17 6.55
C VAL A 53 -9.31 -2.74 5.30
N ASP A 54 -9.73 -1.64 4.68
CA ASP A 54 -8.92 -0.98 3.65
C ASP A 54 -7.52 -0.66 4.24
N VAL A 55 -6.49 -0.85 3.44
CA VAL A 55 -5.12 -0.46 3.79
C VAL A 55 -4.42 0.18 2.60
N VAL A 56 -3.46 1.06 2.85
CA VAL A 56 -2.53 1.58 1.83
C VAL A 56 -1.16 0.97 2.02
N GLY A 57 -0.56 0.44 0.96
CA GLY A 57 0.76 -0.16 1.03
C GLY A 57 1.59 0.01 -0.25
N PRO A 58 2.91 -0.17 -0.15
CA PRO A 58 3.83 0.07 -1.26
C PRO A 58 3.92 -1.10 -2.24
N LEU A 59 4.19 -0.76 -3.50
CA LEU A 59 4.64 -1.64 -4.56
C LEU A 59 6.03 -1.18 -5.03
N ALA A 60 7.01 -2.07 -5.02
CA ALA A 60 8.38 -1.78 -5.42
C ALA A 60 9.05 -2.97 -6.12
N ARG A 61 10.21 -2.74 -6.74
CA ARG A 61 11.01 -3.82 -7.36
C ARG A 61 11.86 -4.61 -6.36
N THR A 62 12.07 -4.07 -5.16
CA THR A 62 12.86 -4.70 -4.11
C THR A 62 12.16 -4.62 -2.75
N VAL A 63 12.44 -5.58 -1.87
CA VAL A 63 11.93 -5.57 -0.49
C VAL A 63 12.44 -4.36 0.28
N ARG A 64 13.70 -3.96 0.04
CA ARG A 64 14.31 -2.79 0.69
C ARG A 64 13.52 -1.51 0.38
N ASP A 65 13.16 -1.29 -0.88
CA ASP A 65 12.45 -0.07 -1.28
C ASP A 65 11.00 -0.07 -0.79
N ALA A 66 10.34 -1.23 -0.80
CA ALA A 66 9.01 -1.38 -0.21
C ALA A 66 9.03 -1.09 1.30
N ALA A 67 10.00 -1.64 2.03
CA ALA A 67 10.16 -1.40 3.47
C ALA A 67 10.42 0.08 3.79
N ARG A 68 11.34 0.73 3.06
CA ARG A 68 11.63 2.17 3.22
C ARG A 68 10.41 3.05 2.95
N THR A 69 9.60 2.65 1.98
CA THR A 69 8.36 3.37 1.68
C THR A 69 7.36 3.19 2.82
N LEU A 70 7.20 1.97 3.34
CA LEU A 70 6.32 1.70 4.47
C LEU A 70 6.75 2.46 5.73
N ASP A 71 8.05 2.55 6.02
CA ASP A 71 8.59 3.33 7.15
C ASP A 71 8.20 4.82 7.08
N VAL A 72 8.01 5.36 5.87
CA VAL A 72 7.59 6.76 5.66
C VAL A 72 6.07 6.92 5.79
N LEU A 73 5.30 5.92 5.35
CA LEU A 73 3.84 5.96 5.39
C LEU A 73 3.26 5.65 6.77
N ALA A 74 3.95 4.81 7.55
CA ALA A 74 3.44 4.31 8.81
C ALA A 74 3.47 5.37 9.90
N GLY A 75 2.43 5.37 10.74
CA GLY A 75 2.31 6.25 11.89
C GLY A 75 0.87 6.71 12.12
N PRO A 76 0.53 7.11 13.34
CA PRO A 76 -0.83 7.54 13.66
C PRO A 76 -1.14 8.95 13.15
N THR A 77 -2.42 9.22 12.94
CA THR A 77 -2.96 10.57 12.67
C THR A 77 -4.21 10.82 13.52
N GLU A 78 -4.54 12.08 13.79
CA GLU A 78 -5.75 12.42 14.58
C GLU A 78 -7.05 12.18 13.80
N GLU A 79 -6.98 12.15 12.47
CA GLU A 79 -8.13 12.09 11.59
C GLU A 79 -8.56 10.63 11.28
N ASP A 80 -7.64 9.67 11.43
CA ASP A 80 -7.91 8.24 11.26
C ASP A 80 -7.90 7.49 12.60
N LEU A 81 -9.10 7.13 13.08
CA LEU A 81 -9.30 6.39 14.33
C LEU A 81 -8.75 4.96 14.30
N ALA A 82 -8.39 4.42 13.13
CA ALA A 82 -7.81 3.08 13.01
C ALA A 82 -6.32 3.03 13.38
N THR A 83 -5.62 4.17 13.32
CA THR A 83 -4.18 4.30 13.64
C THR A 83 -3.95 4.89 15.01
#